data_AF-A0A6I1NR82-F1
#
_entry.id   AF-A0A6I1NR82-F1
#
_cell.length_a   1.000
_cell.length_b   1.000
_cell.length_c   1.000
_cell.angle_alpha   90.00
_cell.angle_beta   90.00
_cell.angle_gamma   90.00
#
_symmetry.space_group_name_H-M   'P 1'
#
loop_
_entity.id
_entity.type
_entity.pdbx_description
1 polymer ?
#
loop_
_entity_poly.entity_id
_entity_poly.type
_entity_poly.pdbx_seq_one_letter_code
_entity_poly.pdbx_strand_id
1 'polypeptide(L)'
;AQRILDALKEPFGIERHQLFINASIGISLFPSDALSADQLLRNADAALFKAKSAGRNGYALYTEELTAHAQQRVELAFELRRALEQQQLWVYYQPVHDLPTSRLIGVGAQERWGHPERGLVSPAEFIPVAERTGLIAEIDAWVMQQACQQMCQWHQAGVVLSFVAVNVSSRLF
;
A
#
# COMPACT_ATOMS: atom_id res chain seq x y z
N ALA A 1 16.72 -5.36 -22.24
CA ALA A 1 16.14 -4.41 -21.26
C ALA A 1 17.18 -3.40 -20.75
N GLN A 2 18.34 -3.85 -20.25
CA GLN A 2 19.37 -2.96 -19.68
C GLN A 2 19.75 -1.79 -20.61
N ARG A 3 20.01 -2.06 -21.91
CA ARG A 3 20.28 -1.02 -22.91
C ARG A 3 19.20 0.08 -22.99
N ILE A 4 17.93 -0.27 -22.81
CA ILE A 4 16.82 0.71 -22.82
C ILE A 4 16.86 1.54 -21.54
N LEU A 5 17.06 0.90 -20.38
CA LEU A 5 17.17 1.61 -19.10
C LEU A 5 18.36 2.59 -19.12
N ASP A 6 19.52 2.16 -19.63
CA ASP A 6 20.70 3.01 -19.70
C ASP A 6 20.49 4.20 -20.64
N ALA A 7 19.80 4.00 -21.77
CA ALA A 7 19.44 5.10 -22.67
C ALA A 7 18.48 6.12 -22.04
N LEU A 8 17.63 5.69 -21.09
CA LEU A 8 16.67 6.55 -20.39
C LEU A 8 17.25 7.24 -19.13
N LYS A 9 18.48 6.89 -18.73
CA LYS A 9 19.19 7.57 -17.62
C LYS A 9 19.73 8.94 -18.02
N GLU A 10 19.98 9.15 -19.30
CA GLU A 10 20.43 10.44 -19.82
C GLU A 10 19.34 11.50 -19.64
N PRO A 11 19.70 12.74 -19.24
CA PRO A 11 18.73 13.80 -19.03
C PRO A 11 18.06 14.21 -20.35
N PHE A 12 16.75 14.44 -20.27
CA PHE A 12 15.97 15.01 -21.36
C PHE A 12 16.05 16.54 -21.27
N GLY A 13 16.61 17.18 -22.29
CA GLY A 13 16.61 18.64 -22.42
C GLY A 13 15.24 19.15 -22.82
N ILE A 14 14.55 19.85 -21.92
CA ILE A 14 13.28 20.54 -22.21
C ILE A 14 13.46 22.01 -21.86
N GLU A 15 13.49 22.85 -22.89
CA GLU A 15 13.81 24.28 -22.81
C GLU A 15 15.15 24.54 -22.08
N ARG A 16 15.10 25.16 -20.89
CA ARG A 16 16.27 25.47 -20.05
C ARG A 16 16.45 24.47 -18.91
N HIS A 17 15.65 23.40 -18.87
CA HIS A 17 15.65 22.41 -17.80
C HIS A 17 16.18 21.06 -18.29
N GLN A 18 16.91 20.38 -17.41
CA GLN A 18 17.25 18.98 -17.58
C GLN A 18 16.31 18.15 -16.72
N LEU A 19 15.56 17.25 -17.35
CA LEU A 19 14.66 16.33 -16.66
C LEU A 19 15.24 14.94 -16.65
N PHE A 20 15.23 14.32 -15.47
CA PHE A 20 15.59 12.92 -15.30
C PHE A 20 14.31 12.11 -15.15
N ILE A 21 14.23 11.00 -15.88
CA ILE A 21 13.12 10.06 -15.77
C ILE A 21 13.63 8.71 -15.29
N ASN A 22 12.77 8.00 -14.57
CA ASN A 22 13.00 6.60 -14.22
C ASN A 22 12.04 5.72 -15.04
N ALA A 23 12.54 4.59 -15.52
CA ALA A 23 11.74 3.63 -16.26
C ALA A 23 11.66 2.29 -15.51
N SER A 24 10.58 1.55 -15.71
CA SER A 24 10.49 0.17 -15.25
C SER A 24 10.00 -0.68 -16.40
N ILE A 25 10.56 -1.87 -16.57
CA ILE A 25 10.30 -2.73 -17.74
C ILE A 25 9.82 -4.10 -17.27
N GLY A 26 8.65 -4.52 -17.75
CA GLY A 26 8.18 -5.90 -17.63
C GLY A 26 8.51 -6.69 -18.87
N ILE A 27 8.96 -7.92 -18.70
CA ILE A 27 9.37 -8.81 -19.80
C ILE A 27 8.58 -10.10 -19.70
N SER A 28 7.94 -10.49 -20.81
CA SER A 28 7.26 -11.77 -20.99
C SER A 28 7.71 -12.37 -22.32
N LEU A 29 7.97 -13.66 -22.35
CA LEU A 29 8.56 -14.39 -23.47
C LEU A 29 7.54 -15.32 -24.13
N PHE A 30 7.39 -15.20 -25.44
CA PHE A 30 6.64 -16.18 -26.22
C PHE A 30 7.60 -17.27 -26.74
N PRO A 31 7.23 -18.57 -26.69
CA PRO A 31 5.99 -19.13 -26.17
C PRO A 31 6.05 -19.57 -24.69
N SER A 32 7.18 -19.37 -24.00
CA SER A 32 7.40 -19.93 -22.65
C SER A 32 6.41 -19.42 -21.61
N ASP A 33 6.08 -18.13 -21.68
CA ASP A 33 5.30 -17.43 -20.67
C ASP A 33 3.84 -17.30 -21.10
N ALA A 34 3.52 -17.47 -22.37
CA ALA A 34 2.19 -17.27 -22.92
C ALA A 34 2.00 -17.96 -24.27
N LEU A 35 0.76 -18.41 -24.54
CA LEU A 35 0.36 -19.00 -25.82
C LEU A 35 -0.53 -18.08 -26.67
N SER A 36 -0.86 -16.88 -26.17
CA SER A 36 -1.64 -15.87 -26.89
C SER A 36 -1.11 -14.46 -26.64
N ALA A 37 -1.42 -13.52 -27.54
CA ALA A 37 -1.02 -12.12 -27.40
C ALA A 37 -1.60 -11.48 -26.12
N ASP A 38 -2.87 -11.76 -25.80
CA ASP A 38 -3.51 -11.25 -24.58
C ASP A 38 -2.85 -11.78 -23.30
N GLN A 39 -2.42 -13.05 -23.31
CA GLN A 39 -1.70 -13.62 -22.18
C GLN A 39 -0.28 -13.02 -22.07
N LEU A 40 0.40 -12.79 -23.20
CA LEU A 40 1.73 -12.19 -23.24
C LEU A 40 1.72 -10.76 -22.65
N LEU A 41 0.73 -9.95 -23.04
CA LEU A 41 0.54 -8.59 -22.53
C LEU A 41 0.24 -8.57 -21.03
N ARG A 42 -0.68 -9.42 -20.56
CA ARG A 42 -0.99 -9.53 -19.12
C ARG A 42 0.23 -9.94 -18.30
N ASN A 43 1.02 -10.89 -18.80
CA ASN A 43 2.21 -11.38 -18.12
C ASN A 43 3.34 -10.34 -18.11
N ALA A 44 3.49 -9.58 -19.20
CA ALA A 44 4.42 -8.44 -19.24
C ALA A 44 4.01 -7.35 -18.25
N ASP A 45 2.72 -7.06 -18.09
CA ASP A 45 2.24 -6.10 -17.09
C ASP A 45 2.46 -6.59 -15.65
N ALA A 46 2.26 -7.89 -15.38
CA ALA A 46 2.59 -8.50 -14.08
C ALA A 46 4.09 -8.40 -13.75
N ALA A 47 4.95 -8.57 -14.75
CA ALA A 47 6.40 -8.39 -14.60
C ALA A 47 6.78 -6.91 -14.40
N LEU A 48 6.18 -5.98 -15.16
CA LEU A 48 6.33 -4.53 -14.97
C LEU A 48 5.93 -4.13 -13.54
N PHE A 49 4.87 -4.79 -13.09
CA PHE A 49 4.45 -4.99 -11.72
C PHE A 49 5.61 -5.00 -10.72
N LYS A 50 6.27 -6.16 -10.73
CA LYS A 50 7.41 -6.53 -9.90
C LYS A 50 8.55 -5.54 -9.99
N ALA A 51 8.86 -5.06 -11.19
CA ALA A 51 9.92 -4.08 -11.42
C ALA A 51 9.64 -2.75 -10.68
N LYS A 52 8.38 -2.31 -10.62
CA LYS A 52 7.99 -1.11 -9.88
C LYS A 52 8.05 -1.31 -8.37
N SER A 53 7.68 -2.49 -7.85
CA SER A 53 7.70 -2.77 -6.41
C SER A 53 9.11 -3.02 -5.86
N ALA A 54 10.05 -3.48 -6.69
CA ALA A 54 11.44 -3.76 -6.29
C ALA A 54 12.35 -2.51 -6.23
N GLY A 55 11.77 -1.30 -6.08
CA GLY A 55 12.52 -0.04 -6.02
C GLY A 55 12.49 0.82 -7.29
N ARG A 56 11.74 0.39 -8.33
CA ARG A 56 11.66 1.05 -9.66
C ARG A 56 13.03 1.10 -10.35
N ASN A 57 13.13 1.82 -11.47
CA ASN A 57 14.36 1.96 -12.26
C ASN A 57 15.06 0.64 -12.66
N GLY A 58 14.28 -0.38 -13.00
CA GLY A 58 14.76 -1.73 -13.24
C GLY A 58 13.86 -2.51 -14.18
N TYR A 59 14.17 -3.78 -14.38
CA TYR A 59 13.33 -4.69 -15.14
C TYR A 59 13.07 -5.98 -14.36
N ALA A 60 11.97 -6.62 -14.68
CA ALA A 60 11.66 -7.95 -14.17
C ALA A 60 11.16 -8.84 -15.30
N LEU A 61 11.52 -10.12 -15.20
CA LEU A 61 10.98 -11.18 -16.05
C LEU A 61 9.73 -11.74 -15.40
N TYR A 62 8.80 -12.16 -16.24
CA TYR A 62 7.62 -12.86 -15.83
C TYR A 62 7.98 -14.20 -15.17
N THR A 63 7.23 -14.54 -14.12
CA THR A 63 7.13 -15.90 -13.55
C THR A 63 5.66 -16.16 -13.27
N GLU A 64 5.22 -17.42 -13.30
CA GLU A 64 3.81 -17.78 -13.05
C GLU A 64 3.30 -17.26 -11.69
N GLU A 65 4.19 -17.26 -10.69
CA GLU A 65 3.97 -16.65 -9.37
C GLU A 65 3.53 -15.17 -9.44
N LEU A 66 3.99 -14.41 -10.44
CA LEU A 66 3.60 -13.00 -10.60
C LEU A 66 2.14 -12.84 -11.03
N THR A 67 1.62 -13.76 -11.85
CA THR A 67 0.18 -13.74 -12.19
C THR A 67 -0.65 -14.08 -10.97
N ALA A 68 -0.24 -15.08 -10.18
CA ALA A 68 -0.93 -15.42 -8.94
C ALA A 68 -0.96 -14.24 -7.96
N HIS A 69 0.17 -13.56 -7.76
CA HIS A 69 0.23 -12.36 -6.92
C HIS A 69 -0.61 -11.20 -7.48
N ALA A 70 -0.66 -11.02 -8.79
CA ALA A 70 -1.49 -9.99 -9.41
C ALA A 70 -2.99 -10.27 -9.18
N GLN A 71 -3.43 -11.53 -9.35
CA GLN A 71 -4.81 -11.95 -9.09
C GLN A 71 -5.18 -11.79 -7.62
N GLN A 72 -4.35 -12.26 -6.70
CA GLN A 72 -4.57 -12.11 -5.25
C GLN A 72 -4.77 -10.65 -4.84
N ARG A 73 -4.06 -9.72 -5.48
CA ARG A 73 -4.21 -8.29 -5.19
C ARG A 73 -5.49 -7.68 -5.71
N VAL A 74 -5.98 -8.13 -6.87
CA VAL A 74 -7.28 -7.69 -7.41
C VAL A 74 -8.39 -8.17 -6.49
N GLU A 75 -8.31 -9.42 -6.05
CA GLU A 75 -9.23 -9.98 -5.07
C GLU A 75 -9.17 -9.21 -3.75
N LEU A 76 -7.97 -8.98 -3.20
CA LEU A 76 -7.80 -8.21 -1.96
C LEU A 76 -8.34 -6.78 -2.07
N ALA A 77 -8.20 -6.13 -3.23
CA ALA A 77 -8.77 -4.80 -3.46
C ALA A 77 -10.30 -4.81 -3.43
N PHE A 78 -10.92 -5.84 -4.03
CA PHE A 78 -12.37 -6.02 -4.01
C PHE A 78 -12.87 -6.33 -2.60
N GLU A 79 -12.19 -7.24 -1.89
CA GLU A 79 -12.50 -7.58 -0.49
C GLU A 79 -12.34 -6.37 0.44
N LEU A 80 -11.28 -5.57 0.28
CA LEU A 80 -11.04 -4.37 1.12
C LEU A 80 -12.13 -3.31 0.93
N ARG A 81 -12.64 -3.13 -0.28
CA ARG A 81 -13.77 -2.23 -0.53
C ARG A 81 -15.03 -2.71 0.21
N ARG A 82 -15.31 -4.02 0.18
CA ARG A 82 -16.42 -4.59 0.96
C ARG A 82 -16.19 -4.47 2.46
N ALA A 83 -14.94 -4.60 2.92
CA ALA A 83 -14.59 -4.49 4.33
C ALA A 83 -14.92 -3.11 4.92
N LEU A 84 -14.72 -2.04 4.15
CA LEU A 84 -15.13 -0.68 4.51
C LEU A 84 -16.65 -0.57 4.69
N GLU A 85 -17.43 -1.13 3.77
CA GLU A 85 -18.90 -1.12 3.81
C GLU A 85 -19.46 -2.01 4.93
N GLN A 86 -18.77 -3.11 5.25
CA GLN A 86 -19.23 -4.14 6.18
C GLN A 86 -18.61 -4.04 7.59
N GLN A 87 -17.95 -2.92 7.92
CA GLN A 87 -17.35 -2.66 9.23
C GLN A 87 -16.35 -3.75 9.68
N GLN A 88 -15.56 -4.27 8.75
CA GLN A 88 -14.55 -5.30 9.03
C GLN A 88 -13.17 -4.71 9.39
N LEU A 89 -13.08 -3.38 9.42
CA LEU A 89 -11.90 -2.66 9.88
C LEU A 89 -12.09 -2.22 11.34
N TRP A 90 -11.03 -2.33 12.13
CA TRP A 90 -10.98 -1.82 13.51
C TRP A 90 -9.64 -1.14 13.79
N VAL A 91 -9.61 -0.32 14.83
CA VAL A 91 -8.40 0.39 15.27
C VAL A 91 -7.90 -0.24 16.57
N TYR A 92 -6.65 -0.71 16.55
CA TYR A 92 -5.93 -1.09 17.76
C TYR A 92 -5.13 0.10 18.28
N TYR A 93 -4.96 0.18 19.59
CA TYR A 93 -4.26 1.28 20.23
C TYR A 93 -3.01 0.77 20.94
N GLN A 94 -1.85 1.17 20.44
CA GLN A 94 -0.58 0.81 21.04
C GLN A 94 -0.15 1.88 22.05
N PRO A 95 0.06 1.53 23.34
CA PRO A 95 0.53 2.46 24.36
C PRO A 95 1.88 3.11 24.04
N VAL A 96 1.99 4.41 24.28
CA VAL A 96 3.24 5.17 24.25
C VAL A 96 3.55 5.63 25.66
N HIS A 97 4.71 5.24 26.19
CA HIS A 97 5.15 5.58 27.54
C HIS A 97 6.30 6.56 27.51
N ASP A 98 6.29 7.50 28.45
CA ASP A 98 7.47 8.31 28.77
C ASP A 98 8.50 7.45 29.51
N LEU A 99 9.73 7.35 28.98
CA LEU A 99 10.74 6.45 29.55
C LEU A 99 11.18 6.84 30.97
N PRO A 100 11.49 8.11 31.27
CA PRO A 100 11.89 8.51 32.62
C PRO A 100 10.81 8.26 33.68
N THR A 101 9.54 8.53 33.37
CA THR A 101 8.45 8.42 34.36
C THR A 101 7.69 7.09 34.29
N SER A 102 7.91 6.28 33.27
CA SER A 102 7.10 5.09 32.92
C SER A 102 5.60 5.36 32.79
N ARG A 103 5.19 6.63 32.63
CA ARG A 103 3.79 7.01 32.53
C ARG A 103 3.29 6.83 31.11
N LEU A 104 2.06 6.37 30.97
CA LEU A 104 1.33 6.39 29.71
C LEU A 104 1.09 7.85 29.30
N ILE A 105 1.60 8.24 28.13
CA ILE A 105 1.46 9.62 27.62
C ILE A 105 0.54 9.72 26.42
N GLY A 106 0.33 8.63 25.69
CA GLY A 106 -0.49 8.63 24.48
C GLY A 106 -0.64 7.23 23.92
N VAL A 107 -1.30 7.13 22.78
CA VAL A 107 -1.43 5.86 22.05
C VAL A 107 -1.25 6.09 20.55
N GLY A 108 -0.71 5.09 19.85
CA GLY A 108 -0.75 5.02 18.39
C GLY A 108 -1.98 4.24 17.93
N ALA A 109 -2.83 4.85 17.12
CA ALA A 109 -3.91 4.19 16.41
C ALA A 109 -3.33 3.39 15.24
N GLN A 110 -3.66 2.11 15.16
CA GLN A 110 -3.22 1.22 14.10
C GLN A 110 -4.40 0.45 13.53
N GLU A 111 -4.62 0.62 12.25
CA GLU A 111 -5.64 -0.09 11.49
C GLU A 111 -5.38 -1.59 11.46
N ARG A 112 -6.48 -2.34 11.44
CA ARG A 112 -6.51 -3.79 11.38
C ARG A 112 -7.71 -4.21 10.57
N TRP A 113 -7.56 -5.29 9.84
CA TRP A 113 -8.62 -5.86 9.04
C TRP A 113 -8.95 -7.27 9.52
N GLY A 114 -10.15 -7.42 10.08
CA GLY A 114 -10.73 -8.71 10.43
C GLY A 114 -11.47 -9.31 9.24
N HIS A 115 -10.75 -9.99 8.35
CA HIS A 115 -11.37 -10.66 7.23
C HIS A 115 -12.11 -11.93 7.69
N PRO A 116 -13.35 -12.20 7.20
CA PRO A 116 -14.15 -13.33 7.65
C PRO A 116 -13.49 -14.69 7.39
N GLU A 117 -12.75 -14.82 6.30
CA GLU A 117 -12.11 -16.09 5.90
C GLU A 117 -10.60 -16.13 6.19
N ARG A 118 -9.93 -14.97 6.18
CA ARG A 118 -8.46 -14.87 6.32
C ARG A 118 -8.03 -14.54 7.75
N GLY A 119 -8.98 -14.22 8.63
CA GLY A 119 -8.69 -13.71 9.96
C GLY A 119 -8.07 -12.31 9.91
N LEU A 120 -7.09 -12.05 10.77
CA LEU A 120 -6.45 -10.75 10.87
C LEU A 120 -5.46 -10.54 9.71
N VAL A 121 -5.84 -9.70 8.73
CA VAL A 121 -4.97 -9.34 7.61
C VAL A 121 -4.01 -8.22 8.03
N SER A 122 -2.73 -8.39 7.71
CA SER A 122 -1.67 -7.45 8.08
C SER A 122 -1.80 -6.12 7.33
N PRO A 123 -1.60 -4.96 7.98
CA PRO A 123 -1.50 -3.66 7.30
C PRO A 123 -0.47 -3.65 6.16
N ALA A 124 0.64 -4.37 6.32
CA ALA A 124 1.67 -4.47 5.27
C ALA A 124 1.14 -5.13 3.97
N GLU A 125 0.06 -5.90 4.04
CA GLU A 125 -0.56 -6.56 2.90
C GLU A 125 -1.61 -5.65 2.22
N PHE A 126 -2.51 -5.04 3.00
CA PHE A 126 -3.65 -4.32 2.44
C PHE A 126 -3.40 -2.81 2.23
N ILE A 127 -2.54 -2.15 3.03
CA ILE A 127 -2.24 -0.72 2.86
C ILE A 127 -1.68 -0.42 1.47
N PRO A 128 -0.69 -1.16 0.93
CA PRO A 128 -0.21 -0.92 -0.42
C PRO A 128 -1.30 -1.10 -1.49
N VAL A 129 -2.29 -1.97 -1.25
CA VAL A 129 -3.44 -2.13 -2.16
C VAL A 129 -4.36 -0.91 -2.07
N ALA A 130 -4.72 -0.49 -0.86
CA ALA A 130 -5.52 0.72 -0.62
C ALA A 130 -4.88 1.97 -1.25
N GLU A 131 -3.57 2.10 -1.07
CA GLU A 131 -2.73 3.14 -1.65
C GLU A 131 -2.54 3.00 -3.16
N ARG A 132 -3.10 2.02 -3.85
CA ARG A 132 -3.08 2.02 -5.33
C ARG A 132 -4.47 2.26 -5.88
N THR A 133 -5.45 1.66 -5.25
CA THR A 133 -6.87 1.75 -5.63
C THR A 133 -7.51 3.07 -5.22
N GLY A 134 -6.86 3.86 -4.34
CA GLY A 134 -7.40 5.11 -3.83
C GLY A 134 -8.24 4.94 -2.57
N LEU A 135 -8.52 3.69 -2.16
CA LEU A 135 -9.28 3.38 -0.93
C LEU A 135 -8.60 3.87 0.34
N ILE A 136 -7.28 4.16 0.29
CA ILE A 136 -6.54 4.65 1.47
C ILE A 136 -7.12 5.96 2.02
N ALA A 137 -7.64 6.85 1.16
CA ALA A 137 -8.23 8.11 1.61
C ALA A 137 -9.48 7.87 2.48
N GLU A 138 -10.29 6.88 2.12
CA GLU A 138 -11.48 6.49 2.88
C GLU A 138 -11.09 5.82 4.22
N ILE A 139 -10.06 4.97 4.20
CA ILE A 139 -9.52 4.33 5.40
C ILE A 139 -8.94 5.37 6.36
N ASP A 140 -8.10 6.28 5.89
CA ASP A 140 -7.47 7.33 6.71
C ASP A 140 -8.53 8.23 7.35
N ALA A 141 -9.54 8.66 6.58
CA ALA A 141 -10.67 9.44 7.10
C ALA A 141 -11.43 8.69 8.20
N TRP A 142 -11.71 7.41 7.97
CA TRP A 142 -12.39 6.56 8.93
C TRP A 142 -11.55 6.34 10.19
N VAL A 143 -10.24 6.04 10.08
CA VAL A 143 -9.35 5.87 11.23
C VAL A 143 -9.24 7.15 12.05
N MET A 144 -9.11 8.31 11.40
CA MET A 144 -9.09 9.62 12.09
C MET A 144 -10.37 9.86 12.88
N GLN A 145 -11.53 9.55 12.30
CA GLN A 145 -12.81 9.67 12.99
C GLN A 145 -12.88 8.74 14.22
N GLN A 146 -12.48 7.47 14.08
CA GLN A 146 -12.45 6.51 15.19
C GLN A 146 -11.49 6.94 16.30
N ALA A 147 -10.28 7.40 15.95
CA ALA A 147 -9.28 7.88 16.90
C ALA A 147 -9.80 9.09 17.71
N CYS A 148 -10.42 10.07 17.04
CA CYS A 148 -11.02 11.23 17.70
C CYS A 148 -12.17 10.82 18.63
N GLN A 149 -13.08 9.95 18.17
CA GLN A 149 -14.19 9.47 18.99
C GLN A 149 -13.69 8.71 20.22
N GLN A 150 -12.70 7.84 20.06
CA GLN A 150 -12.13 7.07 21.16
C GLN A 150 -11.40 7.97 22.18
N MET A 151 -10.67 8.98 21.72
CA MET A 151 -10.02 9.96 22.59
C MET A 151 -11.05 10.71 23.45
N CYS A 152 -12.16 11.15 22.86
CA CYS A 152 -13.25 11.79 23.60
C CYS A 152 -13.84 10.87 24.67
N GLN A 153 -14.08 9.59 24.35
CA GLN A 153 -14.60 8.61 25.30
C GLN A 153 -13.63 8.37 26.47
N TRP A 154 -12.34 8.25 26.18
CA TRP A 154 -11.32 8.09 27.21
C TRP A 154 -11.21 9.30 28.12
N HIS A 155 -11.26 10.50 27.56
CA HIS A 155 -11.26 11.73 28.33
C HIS A 155 -12.49 11.81 29.27
N GLN A 156 -13.68 11.43 28.78
CA GLN A 156 -14.90 11.35 29.59
C GLN A 156 -14.81 10.28 30.70
N ALA A 157 -14.10 9.17 30.44
CA ALA A 157 -13.84 8.12 31.41
C ALA A 157 -12.73 8.46 32.42
N GLY A 158 -12.12 9.65 32.33
CA GLY A 158 -11.05 10.09 33.23
C GLY A 158 -9.65 9.56 32.89
N VAL A 159 -9.49 8.95 31.72
CA VAL A 159 -8.18 8.51 31.22
C VAL A 159 -7.42 9.74 30.72
N VAL A 160 -6.22 9.96 31.28
CA VAL A 160 -5.36 11.09 30.91
C VAL A 160 -4.38 10.65 29.83
N LEU A 161 -4.65 11.06 28.59
CA LEU A 161 -3.73 10.92 27.45
C LEU A 161 -3.42 12.31 26.89
N SER A 162 -2.19 12.51 26.44
CA SER A 162 -1.78 13.76 25.81
C SER A 162 -2.11 13.78 24.31
N PHE A 163 -2.08 12.62 23.66
CA PHE A 163 -2.34 12.49 22.22
C PHE A 163 -2.82 11.09 21.83
N VAL A 164 -3.44 11.03 20.65
CA VAL A 164 -3.58 9.82 19.83
C VAL A 164 -2.86 10.09 18.51
N ALA A 165 -1.86 9.27 18.19
CA ALA A 165 -1.13 9.36 16.94
C ALA A 165 -1.84 8.53 15.86
N VAL A 166 -2.01 9.10 14.67
CA VAL A 166 -2.64 8.44 13.51
C VAL A 166 -1.67 8.51 12.34
N ASN A 167 -1.46 7.38 11.66
CA ASN A 167 -0.70 7.37 10.41
C ASN A 167 -1.60 7.86 9.29
N VAL A 168 -1.06 8.71 8.40
CA VAL A 168 -1.80 9.26 7.26
C VAL A 168 -0.99 9.03 5.99
N SER A 169 -1.62 8.52 4.94
CA SER A 169 -0.95 8.31 3.66
C SER A 169 -0.76 9.64 2.93
N SER A 170 0.36 9.75 2.22
CA SER A 170 0.72 10.93 1.42
C SER A 170 -0.31 11.30 0.34
N ARG A 171 -1.23 10.40 -0.05
CA ARG A 171 -2.23 10.67 -1.10
C ARG A 171 -3.29 11.69 -0.72
N LEU A 172 -3.42 12.03 0.55
CA LEU A 172 -4.30 13.11 1.02
C LEU A 172 -3.65 14.50 0.92
N PHE A 173 -2.38 14.59 0.52
CA PHE A 173 -1.58 15.81 0.43
C PHE A 173 -0.88 15.94 -0.94
#